data_AF-A0A9D4QJ61-F1
#
_entry.id   AF-A0A9D4QJ61-F1
#
_cell.length_a   1.000
_cell.length_b   1.000
_cell.length_c   1.000
_cell.angle_alpha   90.00
_cell.angle_beta   90.00
_cell.angle_gamma   90.00
#
_symmetry.space_group_name_H-M   'P 1'
#
loop_
_entity.id
_entity.type
_entity.pdbx_description
1 polymer ?
#
loop_
_entity_poly.entity_id
_entity_poly.type
_entity_poly.pdbx_seq_one_letter_code
_entity_poly.pdbx_strand_id
1 'polypeptide(L)'
;MWCQARLYKDHLRVACYKDRDDPGGQRHFREWSRTVDRNTEFLWSLLLQHLRKKAKATPPENKVLVLGDHSVPERHLRVLQKGPKFATEPFISPPERLTCVRNIARQVQQDLRPRFVSEAMDVVSTTASGSQV
;
A
#
# COMPACT_ATOMS: atom_id res chain seq x y z
N MET A 1 -9.54 -3.73 1.19
CA MET A 1 -9.70 -4.65 2.34
C MET A 1 -8.40 -5.31 2.79
N TRP A 2 -7.59 -5.86 1.89
CA TRP A 2 -6.36 -6.59 2.29
C TRP A 2 -5.37 -5.74 3.12
N CYS A 3 -5.23 -4.45 2.80
CA CYS A 3 -4.42 -3.52 3.59
C CYS A 3 -4.96 -3.30 5.02
N GLN A 4 -6.29 -3.27 5.20
CA GLN A 4 -6.93 -3.07 6.51
C GLN A 4 -6.79 -4.31 7.39
N ALA A 5 -6.98 -5.51 6.82
CA ALA A 5 -6.79 -6.78 7.55
C ALA A 5 -5.33 -6.95 8.01
N ARG A 6 -4.36 -6.52 7.17
CA ARG A 6 -2.94 -6.53 7.51
C ARG A 6 -2.60 -5.56 8.64
N LEU A 7 -3.09 -4.32 8.56
CA LEU A 7 -2.94 -3.32 9.62
C LEU A 7 -3.48 -3.85 10.96
N TYR A 8 -4.67 -4.44 10.94
CA TYR A 8 -5.29 -5.00 12.15
C TYR A 8 -4.46 -6.15 12.73
N LYS A 9 -3.96 -7.06 11.90
CA LYS A 9 -3.04 -8.13 12.33
C LYS A 9 -1.74 -7.60 12.91
N ASP A 10 -1.20 -6.52 12.36
CA ASP A 10 0.00 -5.87 12.90
C ASP A 10 -0.28 -5.25 14.28
N HIS A 11 -1.44 -4.60 14.47
CA HIS A 11 -1.86 -4.12 15.79
C HIS A 11 -2.06 -5.26 16.80
N LEU A 12 -2.73 -6.35 16.39
CA LEU A 12 -2.88 -7.55 17.23
C LEU A 12 -1.54 -8.14 17.62
N ARG A 13 -0.59 -8.20 16.68
CA ARG A 13 0.76 -8.69 16.95
C ARG A 13 1.46 -7.81 17.98
N VAL A 14 1.37 -6.48 17.87
CA VAL A 14 1.95 -5.55 18.85
C VAL A 14 1.29 -5.69 20.22
N ALA A 15 -0.03 -5.83 20.28
CA ALA A 15 -0.76 -5.99 21.53
C ALA A 15 -0.38 -7.29 22.24
N CYS A 16 -0.38 -8.42 21.53
CA CYS A 16 -0.04 -9.73 22.09
C CYS A 16 1.47 -9.91 22.35
N TYR A 17 2.35 -9.13 21.71
CA TYR A 17 3.79 -9.20 21.96
C TYR A 17 4.22 -8.52 23.26
N LYS A 18 3.38 -7.64 23.83
CA LYS A 18 3.65 -7.03 25.15
C LYS A 18 3.59 -8.06 26.28
N ASP A 19 2.81 -9.12 26.12
CA ASP A 19 2.68 -10.24 27.06
C ASP A 19 3.45 -11.47 26.57
N ARG A 20 4.73 -11.29 26.23
CA ARG A 20 5.55 -12.33 25.59
C ARG A 20 5.75 -13.59 26.45
N ASP A 21 5.63 -13.44 27.77
CA ASP A 21 5.76 -14.53 28.74
C ASP A 21 4.42 -15.20 29.10
N ASP A 22 3.29 -14.67 28.60
CA ASP A 22 1.98 -15.30 28.79
C ASP A 22 1.67 -16.29 27.65
N PRO A 23 1.60 -17.61 27.94
CA PRO A 23 1.16 -18.59 26.94
C PRO A 23 -0.27 -18.34 26.43
N GLY A 24 -1.10 -17.61 27.20
CA GLY A 24 -2.43 -17.17 26.79
C GLY A 24 -2.41 -16.20 25.61
N GLY A 25 -1.53 -15.20 25.64
CA GLY A 25 -1.40 -14.19 24.59
C GLY A 25 -1.15 -14.77 23.19
N GLN A 26 -0.33 -15.81 23.08
CA GLN A 26 -0.07 -16.44 21.79
C GLN A 26 -1.24 -17.30 21.28
N ARG A 27 -2.03 -17.88 22.19
CA ARG A 27 -3.27 -18.59 21.84
C ARG A 27 -4.33 -17.60 21.33
N HIS A 28 -4.54 -16.49 22.04
CA HIS A 28 -5.47 -15.44 21.63
C HIS A 28 -5.09 -14.82 20.28
N PHE A 29 -3.79 -14.55 20.05
CA PHE A 29 -3.33 -14.04 18.76
C PHE A 29 -3.68 -14.98 17.60
N ARG A 30 -3.47 -16.29 17.76
CA ARG A 30 -3.80 -17.29 16.72
C ARG A 30 -5.31 -17.34 16.48
N GLU A 31 -6.10 -17.31 17.54
CA GLU A 31 -7.56 -17.36 17.46
C GLU A 31 -8.11 -16.12 16.74
N TRP A 32 -7.70 -14.92 17.16
CA TRP A 32 -8.11 -13.68 16.52
C TRP A 32 -7.61 -13.57 15.08
N SER A 33 -6.40 -14.03 14.79
CA SER A 33 -5.89 -14.08 13.41
C SER A 33 -6.78 -14.95 12.51
N ARG A 34 -7.21 -16.12 13.00
CA ARG A 34 -8.15 -17.00 12.27
C ARG A 34 -9.50 -16.33 12.06
N THR A 35 -10.02 -15.63 13.06
CA THR A 35 -11.29 -14.89 12.94
C THR A 35 -11.18 -13.79 11.89
N VAL A 36 -10.07 -13.04 11.86
CA VAL A 36 -9.81 -12.04 10.84
C VAL A 36 -9.78 -12.66 9.45
N ASP A 37 -9.08 -13.79 9.28
CA ASP A 37 -8.99 -14.47 7.97
C ASP A 37 -10.37 -14.93 7.49
N ARG A 38 -11.14 -15.62 8.35
CA ARG A 38 -12.51 -16.06 8.03
C ARG A 38 -13.43 -14.91 7.67
N ASN A 39 -13.40 -13.83 8.46
CA ASN A 39 -14.25 -12.66 8.19
C ASN A 39 -13.84 -11.96 6.90
N THR A 40 -12.53 -11.88 6.62
CA THR A 40 -12.03 -11.25 5.39
C THR A 40 -12.43 -12.08 4.17
N GLU A 41 -12.32 -13.40 4.23
CA GLU A 41 -12.78 -14.30 3.16
C GLU A 41 -14.29 -14.23 2.97
N PHE A 42 -15.06 -14.23 4.06
CA PHE A 42 -16.52 -14.10 4.01
C PHE A 42 -16.92 -12.78 3.34
N LEU A 43 -16.41 -11.65 3.84
CA LEU A 43 -16.68 -10.34 3.27
C LEU A 43 -16.22 -10.26 1.81
N TRP A 44 -15.06 -10.84 1.49
CA TRP A 44 -14.59 -10.89 0.11
C TRP A 44 -15.54 -11.67 -0.78
N SER A 45 -16.01 -12.85 -0.38
CA SER A 45 -16.95 -13.65 -1.16
C SER A 45 -18.26 -12.92 -1.41
N LEU A 46 -18.79 -12.22 -0.40
CA LEU A 46 -20.00 -11.40 -0.50
C LEU A 46 -19.78 -10.24 -1.48
N LEU A 47 -18.69 -9.50 -1.35
CA LEU A 47 -18.38 -8.36 -2.21
C LEU A 47 -18.09 -8.79 -3.66
N LEU A 48 -17.44 -9.94 -3.85
CA LEU A 48 -17.10 -10.48 -5.16
C LEU A 48 -18.35 -10.87 -5.96
N GLN A 49 -19.41 -11.34 -5.28
CA GLN A 49 -20.70 -11.58 -5.93
C GLN A 49 -21.32 -10.29 -6.48
N HIS A 50 -21.14 -9.16 -5.81
CA HIS A 50 -21.60 -7.86 -6.30
C HIS A 50 -20.71 -7.31 -7.42
N LEU A 51 -19.40 -7.58 -7.38
CA LEU A 51 -18.45 -7.15 -8.42
C LEU A 51 -18.59 -7.96 -9.72
N ARG A 52 -18.85 -9.26 -9.63
CA ARG A 52 -19.05 -10.13 -10.81
C ARG A 52 -20.31 -9.81 -11.61
N LYS A 53 -21.28 -9.10 -11.02
CA LYS A 53 -22.50 -8.65 -11.69
C LYS A 53 -22.32 -7.44 -12.58
N LYS A 54 -21.16 -6.76 -12.55
CA LYS A 54 -20.80 -5.82 -13.62
C LYS A 54 -20.47 -6.66 -14.84
N ALA A 55 -21.46 -6.83 -15.72
CA ALA A 55 -21.21 -7.29 -17.07
C ALA A 55 -20.05 -6.46 -17.62
N LYS A 56 -18.98 -7.12 -18.06
CA LYS A 56 -17.98 -6.45 -18.89
C LYS A 56 -18.79 -5.89 -20.05
N ALA A 57 -18.77 -4.57 -20.23
CA ALA A 57 -19.41 -3.97 -21.39
C ALA A 57 -18.90 -4.74 -22.60
N THR A 58 -19.81 -5.33 -23.37
CA THR A 58 -19.43 -6.00 -24.62
C THR A 58 -18.69 -4.94 -25.42
N PRO A 59 -17.39 -5.13 -25.72
CA PRO A 59 -16.69 -4.17 -26.55
C PRO A 59 -17.50 -4.08 -27.85
N PRO A 60 -17.81 -2.87 -28.35
CA PRO A 60 -18.54 -2.75 -29.60
C PRO A 60 -17.83 -3.59 -30.66
N GLU A 61 -18.50 -4.63 -31.17
CA GLU A 61 -17.97 -5.49 -32.22
C GLU A 61 -17.48 -4.58 -33.36
N ASN A 62 -16.25 -4.83 -33.83
CA ASN A 62 -15.60 -4.12 -34.92
C ASN A 62 -15.16 -2.66 -34.66
N LYS A 63 -15.13 -2.18 -33.41
CA LYS A 63 -14.45 -0.91 -33.11
C LYS A 63 -12.97 -1.16 -32.81
N VAL A 64 -12.14 -1.16 -33.86
CA VAL A 64 -10.69 -0.99 -33.71
C VAL A 64 -10.48 0.40 -33.12
N LEU A 65 -10.10 0.44 -31.84
CA LEU A 65 -9.74 1.70 -31.19
C LEU A 65 -8.32 2.05 -31.63
N VAL A 66 -8.19 2.90 -32.65
CA VAL A 66 -6.89 3.42 -33.07
C VAL A 66 -6.40 4.39 -31.99
N LEU A 67 -5.44 3.96 -31.18
CA LEU A 67 -4.88 4.73 -30.07
C LEU A 67 -4.27 6.08 -30.50
N GLY A 68 -4.05 6.29 -31.81
CA GLY A 68 -3.55 7.55 -32.37
C GLY A 68 -4.53 8.73 -32.27
N ASP A 69 -5.85 8.47 -32.24
CA ASP A 69 -6.87 9.53 -32.26
C ASP A 69 -7.37 9.93 -30.87
N HIS A 70 -6.73 9.42 -29.81
CA HIS A 70 -7.09 9.75 -28.44
C HIS A 70 -6.11 10.74 -27.85
N SER A 71 -6.62 11.94 -27.59
CA SER A 71 -5.90 12.96 -26.84
C SER A 71 -5.67 12.45 -25.42
N VAL A 72 -4.41 12.19 -25.10
CA VAL A 72 -3.99 11.89 -23.73
C VAL A 72 -4.02 13.22 -22.96
N PRO A 73 -4.71 13.30 -21.80
CA PRO A 73 -4.71 14.52 -20.99
C PRO A 73 -3.30 15.03 -20.72
N GLU A 74 -3.10 16.34 -20.83
CA GLU A 74 -1.80 17.03 -20.70
C GLU A 74 -0.98 16.54 -19.49
N ARG A 75 -1.65 16.32 -18.36
CA ARG A 75 -1.04 15.80 -17.12
C ARG A 75 -0.32 14.47 -17.30
N HIS A 76 -0.87 13.59 -18.13
CA HIS A 76 -0.34 12.25 -18.38
C HIS A 76 0.75 12.29 -19.45
N LEU A 77 0.61 13.16 -20.46
CA LEU A 77 1.67 13.41 -21.45
C LEU A 77 2.97 13.89 -20.80
N ARG A 78 2.88 14.84 -19.85
CA ARG A 78 4.05 15.33 -19.10
C ARG A 78 4.78 14.23 -18.32
N VAL A 79 4.05 13.22 -17.84
CA VAL A 79 4.65 12.07 -17.14
C VAL A 79 5.27 11.10 -18.13
N LEU A 80 4.57 10.79 -19.23
CA LEU A 80 5.05 9.89 -20.28
C LEU A 80 6.30 10.42 -20.99
N GLN A 81 6.42 11.74 -21.15
CA GLN A 81 7.60 12.41 -21.72
C GLN A 81 8.89 12.20 -20.91
N LYS A 82 8.80 11.94 -19.60
CA LYS A 82 9.98 11.65 -18.76
C LYS A 82 10.58 10.28 -19.08
N GLY A 83 9.87 9.44 -19.83
CA GLY A 83 10.31 8.11 -20.24
C GLY A 83 9.75 6.98 -19.36
N PRO A 84 9.91 5.71 -19.78
CA PRO A 84 9.26 4.56 -19.14
C PRO A 84 9.68 4.36 -17.67
N LYS A 85 10.84 4.87 -17.27
CA LYS A 85 11.32 4.84 -15.88
C LYS A 85 10.49 5.73 -14.94
N PHE A 86 9.78 6.72 -15.48
CA PHE A 86 8.98 7.70 -14.73
C PHE A 86 7.49 7.58 -14.98
N ALA A 87 7.05 6.62 -15.82
CA ALA A 87 5.64 6.36 -16.09
C ALA A 87 4.85 5.96 -14.83
N THR A 88 5.55 5.47 -13.80
CA THR A 88 4.99 5.10 -12.50
C THR A 88 6.03 5.31 -11.40
N GLU A 89 6.40 6.56 -11.10
CA GLU A 89 6.90 6.80 -9.75
C GLU A 89 5.69 6.66 -8.83
N PRO A 90 5.64 5.65 -7.94
CA PRO A 90 4.47 5.47 -7.09
C PRO A 90 4.26 6.75 -6.30
N PHE A 91 3.04 7.31 -6.38
CA PHE A 91 2.67 8.42 -5.51
C PHE A 91 2.58 7.88 -4.09
N ILE A 92 3.71 7.85 -3.40
CA ILE A 92 3.80 7.47 -2.00
C ILE A 92 3.45 8.72 -1.20
N SER A 93 2.31 8.67 -0.52
CA SER A 93 1.87 9.75 0.36
C SER A 93 2.91 9.99 1.48
N PRO A 94 3.02 11.20 2.04
CA PRO A 94 3.93 11.49 3.15
C PRO A 94 3.91 10.46 4.30
N PRO A 95 2.74 9.98 4.79
CA PRO A 95 2.72 8.96 5.85
C PRO A 95 3.26 7.59 5.39
N GLU A 96 3.05 7.23 4.12
CA GLU A 96 3.60 5.99 3.56
C GLU A 96 5.12 6.09 3.39
N ARG A 97 5.67 7.27 3.06
CA ARG A 97 7.12 7.50 3.02
C ARG A 97 7.74 7.28 4.39
N LEU A 98 7.14 7.84 5.44
CA LEU A 98 7.59 7.62 6.83
C LEU A 98 7.52 6.14 7.23
N THR A 99 6.48 5.44 6.80
CA THR A 99 6.32 3.99 7.06
C THR A 99 7.42 3.20 6.35
N CYS A 100 7.77 3.57 5.12
CA CYS A 100 8.87 2.98 4.37
C CYS A 100 10.22 3.19 5.08
N VAL A 101 10.51 4.43 5.51
CA VAL A 101 11.74 4.76 6.26
C VAL A 101 11.84 3.92 7.53
N ARG A 102 10.75 3.79 8.31
CA ARG A 102 10.73 2.96 9.52
C ARG A 102 10.97 1.48 9.23
N ASN A 103 10.43 0.96 8.14
CA ASN A 103 10.61 -0.44 7.75
C ASN A 103 12.06 -0.72 7.34
N ILE A 104 12.69 0.18 6.60
CA ILE A 104 14.10 0.06 6.21
C ILE A 104 15.01 0.20 7.43
N ALA A 105 14.74 1.18 8.31
CA ALA A 105 15.52 1.38 9.53
C ALA A 105 15.55 0.14 10.44
N ARG A 106 14.49 -0.69 10.44
CA ARG A 106 14.47 -1.97 11.19
C ARG A 106 15.47 -2.99 10.66
N GLN A 107 15.82 -2.92 9.37
CA GLN A 107 16.76 -3.84 8.70
C GLN A 107 18.22 -3.35 8.80
N VAL A 108 18.43 -2.08 9.13
CA VAL A 108 19.77 -1.49 9.32
C VAL A 108 20.37 -1.93 10.68
N GLN A 109 21.69 -2.12 10.71
CA GLN A 109 22.46 -2.40 11.93
C GLN A 109 22.17 -1.35 13.01
N GLN A 110 22.05 -1.81 14.27
CA GLN A 110 21.52 -0.99 15.37
C GLN A 110 22.29 0.33 15.58
N ASP A 111 23.61 0.31 15.39
CA ASP A 111 24.49 1.46 15.58
C ASP A 111 24.30 2.54 14.51
N LEU A 112 23.83 2.15 13.31
CA LEU A 112 23.65 3.05 12.16
C LEU A 112 22.21 3.58 12.04
N ARG A 113 21.26 3.00 12.78
CA ARG A 113 19.83 3.39 12.75
C ARG A 113 19.56 4.88 13.00
N PRO A 114 20.13 5.54 14.04
CA PRO A 114 19.79 6.94 14.30
C PRO A 114 20.23 7.85 13.15
N ARG A 115 21.41 7.58 12.57
CA ARG A 115 21.93 8.31 11.40
C ARG A 115 21.09 8.07 10.15
N PHE A 116 20.69 6.83 9.90
CA PHE A 116 19.82 6.51 8.76
C PHE A 116 18.46 7.24 8.86
N VAL A 117 17.88 7.27 10.06
CA VAL A 117 16.59 7.96 10.28
C VAL A 117 16.73 9.47 10.08
N SER A 118 17.81 10.10 10.55
CA SER A 118 18.00 11.54 10.35
C SER A 118 18.14 11.87 8.85
N GLU A 119 19.01 11.16 8.13
CA GLU A 119 19.22 11.36 6.69
C GLU A 119 17.93 11.12 5.90
N ALA A 120 17.15 10.10 6.25
CA ALA A 120 15.88 9.82 5.60
C ALA A 120 14.79 10.89 5.90
N MET A 121 14.78 11.46 7.10
CA MET A 121 13.86 12.54 7.47
C MET A 121 14.19 13.85 6.75
N ASP A 122 15.46 14.12 6.46
CA ASP A 122 15.88 15.28 5.67
C ASP A 122 15.34 15.20 4.23
N VAL A 123 15.35 13.99 3.64
CA VAL A 123 14.75 13.77 2.31
C VAL A 123 13.23 13.92 2.33
N VAL A 124 12.56 13.42 3.37
CA VAL A 124 11.10 13.54 3.51
C VAL A 124 10.67 15.00 3.71
N SER A 125 11.41 15.78 4.50
CA SER A 125 11.11 17.19 4.76
C SER A 125 11.39 18.07 3.54
N THR A 126 12.51 17.87 2.85
CA THR A 126 12.86 18.61 1.63
C THR A 126 11.85 18.40 0.50
N THR A 127 11.33 17.17 0.36
CA THR A 127 10.31 16.87 -0.65
C THR A 127 8.91 17.38 -0.30
N ALA A 128 8.63 17.63 0.98
CA ALA A 128 7.36 18.23 1.41
C ALA A 128 7.31 19.74 1.10
N SER A 129 8.44 20.45 1.18
CA SER A 129 8.54 21.87 0.82
C SER A 129 8.58 22.14 -0.69
N GLY A 130 8.90 21.14 -1.52
CA GLY A 130 9.06 21.29 -2.97
C GLY A 130 7.79 21.11 -3.82
N SER A 131 6.65 20.75 -3.23
CA SER A 131 5.39 20.48 -3.97
C SER A 131 4.48 21.72 -4.16
N GLN A 132 4.99 22.94 -3.99
CA GLN A 132 4.32 24.18 -4.39
C GLN A 132 4.94 24.77 -5.67
N VAL A 133 4.94 24.02 -6.78
CA VAL A 133 5.13 24.57 -8.14
C VAL A 133 4.29 23.77 -9.13
#